data_AF-A0A9P6MV40-F1
#
_entry.id   AF-A0A9P6MV40-F1
#
_cell.length_a   1.000
_cell.length_b   1.000
_cell.length_c   1.000
_cell.angle_alpha   90.00
_cell.angle_beta   90.00
_cell.angle_gamma   90.00
#
_symmetry.space_group_name_H-M   'P 1'
#
loop_
_entity.id
_entity.type
_entity.pdbx_description
1 polymer ?
#
loop_
_entity_poly.entity_id
_entity_poly.type
_entity_poly.pdbx_seq_one_letter_code
_entity_poly.pdbx_strand_id
1 'polypeptide(L)'
;MVASHHRRFLLSDSPFTFEIREIKPARSKTNDEKHPAGPGKYAFKKPVADLSEQLAHEAEKKSATWMELFFDLAFVANITIFTHQHPIINATTMFRYCGWFTIMWWMWLSQTMFDVRFSTDDLLNRIWKLIQLFALAGFAGNGYHFASSNSNGFALSYAVMKLVLVGQYFIVWIHAPNSRCRRPILLYMLANFISFVMWWTSAFLVEALSNQARYSIWFSAIGIEVLATIVLTNNATVTFIGSHLPERLGLFTLIILGESVMGIFMVTDDLVDAPRKLGWDNL
;
A
#
# COMPACT_ATOMS: atom_id res chain seq x y z
N MET A 1 43.45 -44.24 5.04
CA MET A 1 42.39 -44.75 5.95
C MET A 1 41.61 -43.56 6.47
N VAL A 2 40.28 -43.66 6.48
CA VAL A 2 39.26 -42.63 6.81
C VAL A 2 38.88 -41.68 5.66
N ALA A 3 37.84 -42.10 4.95
CA ALA A 3 37.01 -41.28 4.07
C ALA A 3 36.13 -40.32 4.90
N SER A 4 35.93 -39.10 4.42
CA SER A 4 34.79 -38.28 4.86
C SER A 4 33.96 -37.90 3.63
N HIS A 5 32.84 -38.61 3.50
CA HIS A 5 31.74 -38.31 2.61
C HIS A 5 31.10 -36.97 3.00
N HIS A 6 31.09 -36.00 2.09
CA HIS A 6 30.00 -35.01 2.06
C HIS A 6 29.09 -35.33 0.88
N ARG A 7 28.07 -36.14 1.16
CA ARG A 7 26.92 -36.36 0.28
C ARG A 7 26.18 -35.04 0.14
N ARG A 8 26.02 -34.57 -1.11
CA ARG A 8 24.93 -33.67 -1.49
C ARG A 8 23.62 -34.36 -1.13
N PHE A 9 22.91 -33.83 -0.15
CA PHE A 9 21.50 -34.13 0.03
C PHE A 9 20.72 -33.09 -0.76
N LEU A 10 20.41 -33.44 -2.01
CA LEU A 10 19.35 -32.80 -2.79
C LEU A 10 18.03 -33.39 -2.28
N LEU A 11 17.25 -32.58 -1.58
CA LEU A 11 15.80 -32.75 -1.41
C LEU A 11 15.19 -31.63 -2.26
N SER A 12 14.72 -31.91 -3.49
CA SER A 12 13.41 -32.47 -3.80
C SER A 12 12.26 -31.52 -3.42
N ASP A 13 11.86 -30.73 -4.42
CA ASP A 13 10.48 -30.40 -4.81
C ASP A 13 9.52 -29.90 -3.72
N SER A 14 9.69 -28.65 -3.32
CA SER A 14 8.57 -27.84 -2.82
C SER A 14 8.48 -26.54 -3.66
N PRO A 15 7.28 -26.07 -4.03
CA PRO A 15 7.12 -24.82 -4.79
C PRO A 15 7.41 -23.56 -3.96
N PHE A 16 7.88 -23.70 -2.72
CA PHE A 16 8.15 -22.62 -1.79
C PHE A 16 9.59 -22.70 -1.28
N THR A 17 10.49 -21.99 -1.95
CA THR A 17 11.85 -21.75 -1.44
C THR A 17 11.91 -20.34 -0.88
N PHE A 18 11.83 -20.23 0.45
CA PHE A 18 12.12 -18.98 1.15
C PHE A 18 13.61 -18.97 1.50
N GLU A 19 14.44 -18.30 0.70
CA GLU A 19 15.87 -18.20 0.97
C GLU A 19 16.10 -17.12 2.05
N ILE A 20 16.11 -17.51 3.32
CA ILE A 20 16.54 -16.63 4.40
C ILE A 20 18.06 -16.74 4.51
N ARG A 21 18.76 -15.78 3.92
CA ARG A 21 20.21 -15.67 4.03
C ARG A 21 20.57 -15.29 5.47
N GLU A 22 21.06 -16.25 6.25
CA GLU A 22 21.72 -15.94 7.52
C GLU A 22 22.92 -15.02 7.26
N ILE A 23 22.85 -13.77 7.74
CA ILE A 23 24.01 -12.89 7.77
C ILE A 23 24.96 -13.42 8.83
N LYS A 24 25.92 -14.24 8.41
CA LYS A 24 27.06 -14.64 9.23
C LYS A 24 27.80 -13.35 9.63
N PRO A 25 27.97 -13.03 10.93
CA PRO A 25 28.77 -11.88 11.31
C PRO A 25 30.18 -12.09 10.77
N ALA A 26 30.64 -11.14 9.95
CA ALA A 26 31.97 -11.17 9.36
C ALA A 26 33.00 -11.23 10.48
N ARG A 27 33.72 -12.34 10.56
CA ARG A 27 34.88 -12.49 11.46
C ARG A 27 35.93 -11.51 10.95
N SER A 28 36.05 -10.38 11.63
CA SER A 28 37.11 -9.40 11.42
C SER A 28 38.46 -10.11 11.53
N LYS A 29 39.08 -10.41 10.40
CA LYS A 29 40.50 -10.74 10.35
C LYS A 29 41.24 -9.42 10.51
N THR A 30 41.62 -9.11 11.75
CA THR A 30 42.63 -8.09 12.04
C THR A 30 43.95 -8.61 11.48
N ASN A 31 44.29 -8.19 10.26
CA ASN A 31 45.66 -8.25 9.78
C ASN A 31 46.42 -7.08 10.39
N ASP A 32 47.51 -7.41 11.07
CA ASP A 32 48.53 -6.50 11.57
C ASP A 32 49.15 -5.72 10.40
N GLU A 33 48.72 -4.48 10.19
CA GLU A 33 49.52 -3.49 9.49
C GLU A 33 49.67 -2.23 10.35
N LYS A 34 50.91 -2.03 10.82
CA LYS A 34 51.35 -0.83 11.53
C LYS A 34 51.22 0.39 10.60
N HIS A 35 50.54 1.43 11.07
CA HIS A 35 50.67 2.79 10.54
C HIS A 35 51.02 3.76 11.68
N PRO A 36 51.97 4.70 11.46
CA PRO A 36 52.46 5.56 12.52
C PRO A 36 51.45 6.66 12.88
N ALA A 37 51.49 7.06 14.15
CA ALA A 37 50.59 8.03 14.77
C ALA A 37 50.75 9.44 14.19
N GLY A 38 49.62 10.09 13.88
CA GLY A 38 49.50 11.53 13.65
C GLY A 38 48.24 12.08 14.33
N PRO A 39 48.27 13.26 14.98
CA PRO A 39 47.18 13.72 15.84
C PRO A 39 46.15 14.54 15.04
N GLY A 40 44.86 14.21 15.19
CA GLY A 40 43.77 15.02 14.64
C GLY A 40 42.41 14.35 14.76
N LYS A 41 41.72 14.61 15.88
CA LYS A 41 40.33 14.21 16.11
C LYS A 41 39.40 14.91 15.11
N TYR A 42 38.80 14.16 14.20
CA TYR A 42 37.53 14.54 13.56
C TYR A 42 36.54 13.40 13.75
N ALA A 43 35.66 13.57 14.74
CA ALA A 43 34.56 12.68 15.05
C ALA A 43 33.39 12.96 14.08
N PHE A 44 33.50 12.47 12.85
CA PHE A 44 32.33 12.21 12.02
C PHE A 44 32.63 10.97 11.18
N LYS A 45 32.11 9.83 11.64
CA LYS A 45 32.06 8.61 10.84
C LYS A 45 31.18 8.95 9.63
N LYS A 46 31.78 9.16 8.45
CA LYS A 46 31.01 9.32 7.21
C LYS A 46 30.02 8.15 7.13
N PRO A 47 28.74 8.39 6.83
CA PRO A 47 27.81 7.31 6.52
C PRO A 47 28.49 6.42 5.49
N VAL A 48 28.52 5.12 5.74
CA VAL A 48 29.21 4.15 4.89
C VAL A 48 28.59 4.24 3.51
N ALA A 49 29.25 4.94 2.58
CA ALA A 49 28.76 5.16 1.22
C ALA A 49 28.47 3.82 0.51
N ASP A 50 29.25 2.79 0.86
CA ASP A 50 29.09 1.42 0.38
C ASP A 50 27.80 0.74 0.87
N LEU A 51 27.29 1.05 2.06
CA LEU A 51 26.00 0.51 2.52
C LEU A 51 24.83 1.25 1.86
N SER A 52 24.93 2.57 1.67
CA SER A 52 23.92 3.33 0.93
C SER A 52 23.91 3.00 -0.55
N GLU A 53 25.07 2.75 -1.17
CA GLU A 53 25.18 2.29 -2.56
C GLU A 53 24.67 0.86 -2.70
N GLN A 54 25.01 -0.07 -1.79
CA GLN A 54 24.47 -1.43 -1.81
C GLN A 54 22.96 -1.46 -1.55
N LEU A 55 22.46 -0.67 -0.61
CA LEU A 55 21.01 -0.51 -0.38
C LEU A 55 20.32 0.18 -1.57
N ALA A 56 20.97 1.14 -2.23
CA ALA A 56 20.46 1.77 -3.45
C ALA A 56 20.43 0.78 -4.62
N HIS A 57 21.46 -0.07 -4.77
CA HIS A 57 21.55 -1.08 -5.83
C HIS A 57 20.59 -2.26 -5.59
N GLU A 58 20.30 -2.61 -4.33
CA GLU A 58 19.23 -3.55 -3.97
C GLU A 58 17.82 -2.94 -4.12
N ALA A 59 17.66 -1.64 -3.85
CA ALA A 59 16.41 -0.92 -4.09
C ALA A 59 16.13 -0.77 -5.60
N GLU A 60 17.17 -0.53 -6.41
CA GLU A 60 17.10 -0.48 -7.88
C GLU A 60 16.68 -1.84 -8.48
N LYS A 61 16.90 -2.96 -7.77
CA LYS A 61 16.42 -4.30 -8.15
C LYS A 61 14.96 -4.58 -7.80
N LYS A 62 14.25 -3.70 -7.10
CA LYS A 62 12.83 -3.86 -6.74
C LYS A 62 11.98 -2.70 -7.26
N SER A 63 12.05 -2.40 -8.56
CA SER A 63 11.06 -1.52 -9.21
C SER A 63 9.64 -2.07 -9.05
N ALA A 64 8.63 -1.19 -9.06
CA ALA A 64 7.23 -1.62 -8.98
C ALA A 64 6.88 -2.62 -10.10
N THR A 65 6.11 -3.65 -9.75
CA THR A 65 5.65 -4.64 -10.73
C THR A 65 4.52 -4.07 -11.59
N TRP A 66 4.35 -4.59 -12.81
CA TRP A 66 3.25 -4.21 -13.70
C TRP A 66 1.86 -4.36 -13.06
N MET A 67 1.69 -5.36 -12.20
CA MET A 67 0.43 -5.61 -11.51
C MET A 67 0.14 -4.55 -10.43
N GLU A 68 1.17 -4.07 -9.74
CA GLU A 68 1.04 -2.96 -8.79
C GLU A 68 0.67 -1.67 -9.51
N LEU A 69 1.31 -1.39 -10.65
CA LEU A 69 0.96 -0.23 -11.47
C LEU A 69 -0.49 -0.30 -11.99
N PHE A 70 -0.92 -1.48 -12.44
CA PHE A 70 -2.31 -1.70 -12.87
C PHE A 70 -3.31 -1.48 -11.72
N PHE A 71 -2.95 -1.92 -10.51
CA PHE A 71 -3.74 -1.69 -9.31
C PHE A 71 -3.85 -0.19 -8.99
N ASP A 72 -2.74 0.55 -9.07
CA ASP A 72 -2.71 2.00 -8.88
C ASP A 72 -3.64 2.71 -9.90
N LEU A 73 -3.64 2.26 -11.16
CA LEU A 73 -4.53 2.77 -12.22
C LEU A 73 -6.02 2.53 -11.90
N ALA A 74 -6.37 1.37 -11.33
CA ALA A 74 -7.74 1.06 -10.95
C ALA A 74 -8.26 1.98 -9.82
N PHE A 75 -7.38 2.40 -8.91
CA PHE A 75 -7.73 3.40 -7.89
C PHE A 75 -7.94 4.79 -8.50
N VAL A 76 -7.14 5.18 -9.48
CA VAL A 76 -7.36 6.46 -10.18
C VAL A 76 -8.69 6.44 -10.96
N ALA A 77 -9.03 5.34 -11.62
CA ALA A 77 -10.33 5.19 -12.25
C ALA A 77 -11.50 5.34 -11.23
N ASN A 78 -11.30 4.88 -10.00
CA ASN A 78 -12.27 5.07 -8.91
C ASN A 78 -12.45 6.57 -8.57
N ILE A 79 -11.35 7.31 -8.49
CA ILE A 79 -11.33 8.77 -8.28
C ILE A 79 -12.08 9.48 -9.41
N THR A 80 -11.82 9.12 -10.66
CA THR A 80 -12.50 9.67 -11.84
C THR A 80 -14.01 9.49 -11.72
N ILE A 81 -14.47 8.26 -11.51
CA ILE A 81 -15.90 7.93 -11.40
C ILE A 81 -16.54 8.75 -10.28
N PHE A 82 -15.92 8.81 -9.11
CA PHE A 82 -16.48 9.55 -7.98
C PHE A 82 -16.50 11.06 -8.22
N THR A 83 -15.45 11.61 -8.84
CA THR A 83 -15.34 13.04 -9.17
C THR A 83 -16.45 13.46 -10.14
N HIS A 84 -16.73 12.65 -11.16
CA HIS A 84 -17.83 12.90 -12.09
C HIS A 84 -19.22 12.81 -11.42
N GLN A 85 -19.40 11.87 -10.48
CA GLN A 85 -20.68 11.70 -9.78
C GLN A 85 -20.94 12.78 -8.72
N HIS A 86 -19.89 13.41 -8.19
CA HIS A 86 -19.98 14.38 -7.10
C HIS A 86 -19.28 15.70 -7.44
N PRO A 87 -19.92 16.57 -8.26
CA PRO A 87 -19.38 17.88 -8.55
C PRO A 87 -19.21 18.70 -7.26
N ILE A 88 -18.03 19.29 -7.10
CA ILE A 88 -17.67 20.09 -5.92
C ILE A 88 -18.16 21.52 -6.15
N ILE A 89 -19.33 21.84 -5.60
CA ILE A 89 -19.98 23.15 -5.79
C ILE A 89 -19.89 23.99 -4.51
N ASN A 90 -19.92 23.34 -3.34
CA ASN A 90 -19.97 23.98 -2.03
C ASN A 90 -18.92 23.42 -1.06
N ALA A 91 -18.64 24.13 0.04
CA ALA A 91 -17.72 23.67 1.09
C ALA A 91 -18.15 22.31 1.70
N THR A 92 -19.45 22.07 1.84
CA THR A 92 -19.98 20.80 2.35
C THR A 92 -19.69 19.63 1.40
N THR A 93 -19.85 19.82 0.10
CA THR A 93 -19.54 18.79 -0.91
C THR A 93 -18.04 18.55 -0.99
N MET A 94 -17.22 19.59 -0.81
CA MET A 94 -15.76 19.46 -0.71
C MET A 94 -15.35 18.61 0.50
N PHE A 95 -15.91 18.87 1.69
CA PHE A 95 -15.59 18.08 2.88
C PHE A 95 -16.01 16.61 2.73
N ARG A 96 -17.16 16.33 2.11
CA ARG A 96 -17.59 14.96 1.79
C ARG A 96 -16.62 14.28 0.83
N TYR A 97 -16.18 15.00 -0.20
CA TYR A 97 -15.17 14.50 -1.14
C TYR A 97 -13.85 14.19 -0.42
N CYS A 98 -13.34 15.10 0.43
CA CYS A 98 -12.12 14.85 1.22
C CYS A 98 -12.26 13.64 2.14
N GLY A 99 -13.42 13.46 2.77
CA GLY A 99 -13.70 12.30 3.62
C GLY A 99 -13.69 10.99 2.84
N TRP A 100 -14.37 10.96 1.69
CA TRP A 100 -14.35 9.81 0.78
C TRP A 100 -12.93 9.52 0.25
N PHE A 101 -12.22 10.56 -0.20
CA PHE A 101 -10.85 10.45 -0.69
C PHE A 101 -9.93 9.89 0.39
N THR A 102 -10.08 10.31 1.66
CA THR A 102 -9.31 9.78 2.78
C THR A 102 -9.53 8.28 2.95
N ILE A 103 -10.77 7.81 2.85
CA ILE A 103 -11.13 6.38 2.95
C ILE A 103 -10.49 5.60 1.80
N MET A 104 -10.68 6.06 0.56
CA MET A 104 -10.13 5.42 -0.64
C MET A 104 -8.59 5.43 -0.62
N TRP A 105 -7.98 6.55 -0.26
CA TRP A 105 -6.54 6.71 -0.17
C TRP A 105 -5.95 5.79 0.91
N TRP A 106 -6.61 5.69 2.07
CA TRP A 106 -6.17 4.77 3.12
C TRP A 106 -6.32 3.30 2.68
N MET A 107 -7.38 2.94 1.96
CA MET A 107 -7.52 1.61 1.36
C MET A 107 -6.34 1.27 0.46
N TRP A 108 -5.98 2.17 -0.45
CA TRP A 108 -4.84 2.02 -1.34
C TRP A 108 -3.52 1.92 -0.57
N LEU A 109 -3.32 2.83 0.39
CA LEU A 109 -2.08 2.92 1.15
C LEU A 109 -1.85 1.69 2.02
N SER A 110 -2.88 1.20 2.74
CA SER A 110 -2.79 -0.03 3.54
C SER A 110 -2.35 -1.23 2.69
N GLN A 111 -2.89 -1.35 1.47
CA GLN A 111 -2.51 -2.43 0.55
C GLN A 111 -1.09 -2.24 0.03
N THR A 112 -0.74 -1.04 -0.40
CA THR A 112 0.60 -0.71 -0.90
C THR A 112 1.66 -0.95 0.16
N MET A 113 1.40 -0.59 1.42
CA MET A 113 2.29 -0.89 2.54
C MET A 113 2.50 -2.40 2.73
N PHE A 114 1.47 -3.22 2.51
CA PHE A 114 1.61 -4.67 2.55
C PHE A 114 2.44 -5.17 1.36
N ASP A 115 2.11 -4.72 0.15
CA ASP A 115 2.74 -5.20 -1.08
C ASP A 115 4.25 -4.94 -1.06
N VAL A 116 4.64 -3.72 -0.72
CA VAL A 116 6.04 -3.29 -0.68
C VAL A 116 6.88 -4.13 0.32
N ARG A 117 6.24 -4.66 1.38
CA ARG A 117 6.90 -5.44 2.44
C ARG A 117 6.94 -6.94 2.13
N PHE A 118 5.86 -7.47 1.56
CA PHE A 118 5.61 -8.93 1.53
C PHE A 118 5.14 -9.46 0.19
N SER A 119 4.88 -8.61 -0.83
CA SER A 119 4.46 -9.09 -2.13
C SER A 119 5.56 -9.92 -2.79
N THR A 120 5.17 -11.09 -3.27
CA THR A 120 5.95 -11.93 -4.16
C THR A 120 5.15 -12.10 -5.47
N ASP A 121 5.83 -12.26 -6.60
CA ASP A 121 5.17 -12.45 -7.91
C ASP A 121 4.66 -13.90 -8.09
N ASP A 122 3.89 -14.37 -7.11
CA ASP A 122 3.31 -15.72 -7.08
C ASP A 122 1.83 -15.71 -7.48
N LEU A 123 1.33 -16.87 -7.96
CA LEU A 123 -0.07 -17.04 -8.35
C LEU A 123 -1.06 -16.63 -7.24
N LEU A 124 -0.73 -16.92 -5.98
CA LEU A 124 -1.57 -16.57 -4.84
C LEU A 124 -1.72 -15.05 -4.69
N ASN A 125 -0.64 -14.29 -4.86
CA ASN A 125 -0.67 -12.84 -4.83
C ASN A 125 -1.54 -12.27 -5.95
N ARG A 126 -1.47 -12.87 -7.15
CA ARG A 126 -2.33 -12.49 -8.29
C ARG A 126 -3.81 -12.74 -8.02
N ILE A 127 -4.15 -13.86 -7.39
CA ILE A 127 -5.54 -14.17 -6.98
C ILE A 127 -6.04 -13.12 -5.97
N TRP A 128 -5.23 -12.78 -4.96
CA TRP A 128 -5.59 -11.72 -4.00
C TRP A 128 -5.84 -10.39 -4.69
N LYS A 129 -4.96 -10.00 -5.62
CA LYS A 129 -5.12 -8.77 -6.42
C LYS A 129 -6.40 -8.76 -7.25
N LEU A 130 -6.75 -9.88 -7.89
CA LEU A 130 -8.01 -10.00 -8.62
C LEU A 130 -9.23 -9.80 -7.70
N ILE A 131 -9.25 -10.44 -6.52
CA ILE A 131 -10.33 -10.25 -5.54
C ILE A 131 -10.41 -8.78 -5.09
N GLN A 132 -9.27 -8.14 -4.87
CA GLN A 132 -9.23 -6.72 -4.51
C GLN A 132 -9.79 -5.83 -5.61
N LEU A 133 -9.52 -6.13 -6.88
CA LEU A 133 -10.09 -5.38 -8.01
C LEU A 133 -11.61 -5.50 -8.09
N PHE A 134 -12.17 -6.69 -7.84
CA PHE A 134 -13.63 -6.85 -7.76
C PHE A 134 -14.23 -6.08 -6.58
N ALA A 135 -13.56 -6.11 -5.41
CA ALA A 135 -14.01 -5.35 -4.26
C ALA A 135 -13.92 -3.83 -4.52
N LEU A 136 -12.87 -3.35 -5.19
CA LEU A 136 -12.70 -1.96 -5.60
C LEU A 136 -13.75 -1.54 -6.64
N ALA A 137 -14.11 -2.42 -7.58
CA ALA A 137 -15.20 -2.17 -8.52
C ALA A 137 -16.55 -2.01 -7.80
N GLY A 138 -16.82 -2.87 -6.82
CA GLY A 138 -17.99 -2.73 -5.94
C GLY A 138 -17.97 -1.43 -5.14
N PHE A 139 -16.79 -1.03 -4.63
CA PHE A 139 -16.61 0.25 -3.94
C PHE A 139 -16.91 1.45 -4.84
N ALA A 140 -16.42 1.42 -6.09
CA ALA A 140 -16.71 2.45 -7.10
C ALA A 140 -18.21 2.53 -7.41
N GLY A 141 -18.84 1.38 -7.69
CA GLY A 141 -20.26 1.29 -8.04
C GLY A 141 -21.19 1.78 -6.92
N ASN A 142 -20.75 1.67 -5.67
CA ASN A 142 -21.48 2.18 -4.50
C ASN A 142 -21.01 3.56 -4.03
N GLY A 143 -20.11 4.22 -4.76
CA GLY A 143 -19.57 5.54 -4.43
C GLY A 143 -20.67 6.60 -4.26
N TYR A 144 -21.64 6.61 -5.17
CA TYR A 144 -22.82 7.50 -5.12
C TYR A 144 -23.58 7.41 -3.78
N HIS A 145 -23.61 6.22 -3.17
CA HIS A 145 -24.35 5.98 -1.93
C HIS A 145 -23.58 6.32 -0.66
N PHE A 146 -22.32 6.76 -0.75
CA PHE A 146 -21.45 7.11 0.39
C PHE A 146 -22.12 8.05 1.41
N ALA A 147 -22.85 9.05 0.90
CA ALA A 147 -23.54 10.05 1.74
C ALA A 147 -25.01 9.71 2.05
N SER A 148 -25.48 8.55 1.59
CA SER A 148 -26.88 8.15 1.68
C SER A 148 -27.13 7.13 2.79
N SER A 149 -28.40 6.94 3.12
CA SER A 149 -28.87 5.88 4.01
C SER A 149 -28.64 4.46 3.48
N ASN A 150 -28.20 4.28 2.24
CA ASN A 150 -27.96 2.96 1.63
C ASN A 150 -26.48 2.74 1.27
N SER A 151 -25.56 3.01 2.19
CA SER A 151 -24.12 2.77 1.97
C SER A 151 -23.65 1.38 2.42
N ASN A 152 -24.55 0.40 2.45
CA ASN A 152 -24.26 -0.99 2.84
C ASN A 152 -23.23 -1.59 1.87
N GLY A 153 -23.47 -1.43 0.56
CA GLY A 153 -22.56 -1.90 -0.48
C GLY A 153 -21.19 -1.24 -0.41
N PHE A 154 -21.15 0.07 -0.16
CA PHE A 154 -19.90 0.82 0.05
C PHE A 154 -19.07 0.26 1.21
N ALA A 155 -19.70 0.10 2.38
CA ALA A 155 -19.02 -0.41 3.56
C ALA A 155 -18.63 -1.89 3.42
N LEU A 156 -19.46 -2.70 2.75
CA LEU A 156 -19.19 -4.10 2.49
C LEU A 156 -18.00 -4.28 1.54
N SER A 157 -17.92 -3.51 0.46
CA SER A 157 -16.76 -3.53 -0.45
C SER A 157 -15.46 -3.18 0.26
N TYR A 158 -15.50 -2.18 1.14
CA TYR A 158 -14.34 -1.84 1.98
C TYR A 158 -14.00 -2.97 2.97
N ALA A 159 -15.00 -3.59 3.60
CA ALA A 159 -14.81 -4.73 4.48
C ALA A 159 -14.16 -5.92 3.74
N VAL A 160 -14.57 -6.22 2.51
CA VAL A 160 -13.95 -7.27 1.68
C VAL A 160 -12.47 -6.96 1.42
N MET A 161 -12.13 -5.71 1.07
CA MET A 161 -10.73 -5.29 0.93
C MET A 161 -9.92 -5.53 2.20
N LYS A 162 -10.49 -5.21 3.37
CA LYS A 162 -9.84 -5.47 4.66
C LYS A 162 -9.72 -6.95 4.98
N LEU A 163 -10.73 -7.76 4.66
CA LEU A 163 -10.68 -9.21 4.86
C LEU A 163 -9.55 -9.85 4.05
N VAL A 164 -9.39 -9.43 2.79
CA VAL A 164 -8.27 -9.86 1.95
C VAL A 164 -6.94 -9.48 2.60
N LEU A 165 -6.79 -8.24 3.04
CA LEU A 165 -5.56 -7.76 3.65
C LEU A 165 -5.25 -8.52 4.96
N VAL A 166 -6.25 -8.82 5.78
CA VAL A 166 -6.10 -9.69 6.97
C VAL A 166 -5.62 -11.09 6.57
N GLY A 167 -6.22 -11.68 5.54
CA GLY A 167 -5.80 -13.00 5.02
C GLY A 167 -4.35 -13.00 4.53
N GLN A 168 -3.94 -11.94 3.83
CA GLN A 168 -2.57 -11.73 3.39
C GLN A 168 -1.59 -11.66 4.58
N TYR A 169 -1.88 -10.82 5.59
CA TYR A 169 -1.06 -10.75 6.80
C TYR A 169 -1.05 -12.07 7.59
N PHE A 170 -2.15 -12.81 7.61
CA PHE A 170 -2.25 -14.11 8.28
C PHE A 170 -1.34 -15.16 7.63
N ILE A 171 -1.30 -15.22 6.30
CA ILE A 171 -0.38 -16.12 5.58
C ILE A 171 1.07 -15.79 5.93
N VAL A 172 1.45 -14.51 5.90
CA VAL A 172 2.80 -14.07 6.27
C VAL A 172 3.11 -14.41 7.72
N TRP A 173 2.14 -14.27 8.64
CA TRP A 173 2.30 -14.59 10.05
C TRP A 173 2.54 -16.08 10.31
N ILE A 174 1.88 -16.98 9.57
CA ILE A 174 2.10 -18.43 9.67
C ILE A 174 3.50 -18.80 9.20
N HIS A 175 3.96 -18.21 8.10
CA HIS A 175 5.23 -18.57 7.46
C HIS A 175 6.43 -17.80 8.04
N ALA A 176 6.22 -16.86 8.97
CA ALA A 176 7.29 -16.12 9.61
C ALA A 176 8.11 -17.02 10.58
N PRO A 177 9.38 -17.33 10.27
CA PRO A 177 10.16 -18.30 11.06
C PRO A 177 10.71 -17.72 12.37
N ASN A 178 10.86 -16.39 12.46
CA ASN A 178 11.44 -15.71 13.61
C ASN A 178 10.37 -15.12 14.53
N SER A 179 10.42 -15.48 15.82
CA SER A 179 9.50 -14.97 16.86
C SER A 179 9.53 -13.45 17.02
N ARG A 180 10.66 -12.79 16.69
CA ARG A 180 10.81 -11.32 16.75
C ARG A 180 9.99 -10.59 15.69
N CYS A 181 9.87 -11.13 14.48
CA CYS A 181 9.08 -10.53 13.40
C CYS A 181 7.57 -10.84 13.54
N ARG A 182 7.24 -11.92 14.25
CA ARG A 182 5.86 -12.39 14.41
C ARG A 182 4.97 -11.43 15.19
N ARG A 183 5.52 -10.74 16.20
CA ARG A 183 4.77 -9.76 17.03
C ARG A 183 4.27 -8.54 16.25
N PRO A 184 5.11 -7.78 15.52
CA PRO A 184 4.63 -6.62 14.78
C PRO A 184 3.68 -7.00 13.64
N ILE A 185 3.91 -8.12 12.95
CA ILE A 185 2.99 -8.64 11.92
C ILE A 185 1.63 -8.97 12.54
N LEU A 186 1.61 -9.61 13.72
CA LEU A 186 0.37 -9.90 14.44
C LEU A 186 -0.38 -8.61 14.81
N LEU A 187 0.32 -7.57 15.26
CA LEU A 187 -0.32 -6.29 15.61
C LEU A 187 -0.93 -5.59 14.39
N TYR A 188 -0.25 -5.61 13.23
CA TYR A 188 -0.83 -5.13 11.96
C TYR A 188 -2.06 -5.95 11.55
N MET A 189 -1.98 -7.27 11.65
CA MET A 189 -3.09 -8.17 11.35
C MET A 189 -4.30 -7.89 12.25
N LEU A 190 -4.09 -7.72 13.57
CA LEU A 190 -5.14 -7.42 14.53
C LEU A 190 -5.76 -6.04 14.30
N ALA A 191 -4.96 -5.02 14.01
CA ALA A 191 -5.49 -3.68 13.68
C ALA A 191 -6.37 -3.72 12.42
N ASN A 192 -5.94 -4.42 11.37
CA ASN A 192 -6.74 -4.62 10.16
C ASN A 192 -7.97 -5.49 10.41
N PHE A 193 -7.90 -6.46 11.32
CA PHE A 193 -9.05 -7.29 11.69
C PHE A 193 -10.09 -6.51 12.48
N ILE A 194 -9.67 -5.65 13.43
CA ILE A 194 -10.58 -4.74 14.14
C ILE A 194 -11.26 -3.81 13.14
N SER A 195 -10.49 -3.23 12.21
CA SER A 195 -11.02 -2.39 11.14
C SER A 195 -12.02 -3.16 10.27
N PHE A 196 -11.69 -4.39 9.84
CA PHE A 196 -12.62 -5.27 9.12
C PHE A 196 -13.95 -5.44 9.87
N VAL A 197 -13.91 -5.77 11.16
CA VAL A 197 -15.12 -5.95 11.98
C VAL A 197 -15.92 -4.64 12.07
N MET A 198 -15.27 -3.49 12.24
CA MET A 198 -15.93 -2.18 12.26
C MET A 198 -16.64 -1.86 10.94
N TRP A 199 -15.99 -2.10 9.80
CA TRP A 199 -16.59 -1.92 8.48
C TRP A 199 -17.71 -2.92 8.20
N TRP A 200 -17.52 -4.19 8.57
CA TRP A 200 -18.51 -5.24 8.42
C TRP A 200 -19.77 -4.93 9.24
N THR A 201 -19.64 -4.67 10.53
CA THR A 201 -20.78 -4.29 11.40
C THR A 201 -21.48 -3.04 10.88
N SER A 202 -20.74 -2.03 10.42
CA SER A 202 -21.33 -0.84 9.81
C SER A 202 -22.10 -1.13 8.51
N ALA A 203 -21.80 -2.21 7.78
CA ALA A 203 -22.51 -2.59 6.56
C ALA A 203 -23.86 -3.27 6.85
N PHE A 204 -23.97 -4.02 7.95
CA PHE A 204 -25.19 -4.73 8.35
C PHE A 204 -26.13 -3.92 9.24
N LEU A 205 -25.60 -2.94 9.98
CA LEU A 205 -26.38 -2.12 10.91
C LEU A 205 -26.77 -0.76 10.32
N VAL A 206 -26.88 -0.64 8.99
CA VAL A 206 -27.15 0.64 8.34
C VAL A 206 -28.52 1.22 8.70
N GLU A 207 -29.54 0.37 8.87
CA GLU A 207 -30.88 0.82 9.30
C GLU A 207 -30.92 1.25 10.77
N ALA A 208 -30.04 0.71 11.60
CA ALA A 208 -30.01 0.98 13.04
C ALA A 208 -29.13 2.20 13.41
N LEU A 209 -28.13 2.55 12.58
CA LEU A 209 -27.18 3.62 12.87
C LEU A 209 -27.50 4.91 12.12
N SER A 210 -27.32 6.04 12.81
CA SER A 210 -27.31 7.35 12.16
C SER A 210 -26.10 7.49 11.22
N ASN A 211 -26.21 8.33 10.19
CA ASN A 211 -25.11 8.61 9.26
C ASN A 211 -23.84 9.11 9.98
N GLN A 212 -24.01 9.92 11.04
CA GLN A 212 -22.89 10.41 11.84
C GLN A 212 -22.17 9.28 12.57
N ALA A 213 -22.90 8.34 13.18
CA ALA A 213 -22.30 7.20 13.86
C ALA A 213 -21.49 6.32 12.90
N ARG A 214 -21.97 6.16 11.67
CA ARG A 214 -21.29 5.37 10.62
C ARG A 214 -19.97 6.00 10.21
N TYR A 215 -19.95 7.32 9.95
CA TYR A 215 -18.70 8.03 9.68
C TYR A 215 -17.73 7.95 10.85
N SER A 216 -18.20 8.10 12.08
CA SER A 216 -17.36 7.95 13.27
C SER A 216 -16.72 6.57 13.34
N ILE A 217 -17.46 5.50 13.04
CA ILE A 217 -16.91 4.13 12.98
C ILE A 217 -15.84 4.01 11.89
N TRP A 218 -16.10 4.51 10.68
CA TRP A 218 -15.17 4.42 9.55
C TRP A 218 -13.86 5.15 9.81
N PHE A 219 -13.94 6.40 10.28
CA PHE A 219 -12.75 7.19 10.60
C PHE A 219 -12.01 6.66 11.83
N SER A 220 -12.73 6.10 12.82
CA SER A 220 -12.09 5.43 13.96
C SER A 220 -11.35 4.17 13.53
N ALA A 221 -11.91 3.38 12.62
CA ALA A 221 -11.26 2.20 12.06
C ALA A 221 -9.95 2.57 11.35
N ILE A 222 -9.97 3.61 10.52
CA ILE A 222 -8.75 4.17 9.89
C ILE A 222 -7.77 4.66 10.96
N GLY A 223 -8.24 5.40 11.96
CA GLY A 223 -7.42 5.92 13.06
C GLY A 223 -6.68 4.82 13.84
N ILE A 224 -7.32 3.68 14.08
CA ILE A 224 -6.70 2.51 14.73
C ILE A 224 -5.54 1.97 13.87
N GLU A 225 -5.73 1.87 12.56
CA GLU A 225 -4.67 1.39 11.65
C GLU A 225 -3.52 2.40 11.51
N VAL A 226 -3.83 3.70 11.45
CA VAL A 226 -2.83 4.77 11.47
C VAL A 226 -2.01 4.68 12.74
N LEU A 227 -2.66 4.54 13.89
CA LEU A 227 -2.00 4.39 15.18
C LEU A 227 -1.10 3.15 15.21
N ALA A 228 -1.60 2.00 14.74
CA ALA A 228 -0.80 0.79 14.62
C ALA A 228 0.45 1.01 13.74
N THR A 229 0.30 1.73 12.62
CA THR A 229 1.40 2.05 11.71
C THR A 229 2.44 2.94 12.40
N ILE A 230 2.01 4.01 13.09
CA ILE A 230 2.90 4.93 13.82
C ILE A 230 3.66 4.20 14.94
N VAL A 231 2.95 3.44 15.77
CA VAL A 231 3.53 2.69 16.90
C VAL A 231 4.56 1.68 16.41
N LEU A 232 4.34 1.06 15.25
CA LEU A 232 5.21 0.03 14.70
C LEU A 232 6.31 0.57 13.78
N THR A 233 6.33 1.87 13.47
CA THR A 233 7.30 2.48 12.54
C THR A 233 8.74 2.36 13.06
N ASN A 234 8.95 2.42 14.38
CA ASN A 234 10.27 2.33 15.00
C ASN A 234 10.84 0.90 15.09
N ASN A 235 10.11 -0.12 14.64
CA ASN A 235 10.62 -1.49 14.61
C ASN A 235 11.49 -1.72 13.36
N ALA A 236 12.79 -1.94 13.58
CA ALA A 236 13.77 -2.26 12.53
C ALA A 236 13.37 -3.45 11.64
N THR A 237 12.49 -4.34 12.13
CA THR A 237 12.00 -5.52 11.40
C THR A 237 10.91 -5.22 10.38
N VAL A 238 10.30 -4.02 10.40
CA VAL A 238 9.18 -3.64 9.50
C VAL A 238 9.42 -2.27 8.85
N THR A 239 10.69 -1.88 8.77
CA THR A 239 11.11 -0.59 8.24
C THR A 239 10.96 -0.53 6.72
N PHE A 240 10.62 0.65 6.20
CA PHE A 240 10.44 0.90 4.75
C PHE A 240 11.73 1.34 4.03
N ILE A 241 12.87 1.38 4.73
CA ILE A 241 14.17 1.79 4.18
C ILE A 241 14.60 0.77 3.13
N GLY A 242 14.90 1.24 1.91
CA GLY A 242 15.27 0.40 0.77
C GLY A 242 14.08 -0.21 0.00
N SER A 243 12.87 0.26 0.25
CA SER A 243 11.66 -0.19 -0.44
C SER A 243 11.18 0.80 -1.51
N HIS A 244 10.43 0.34 -2.51
CA HIS A 244 9.87 1.18 -3.58
C HIS A 244 8.58 1.92 -3.18
N LEU A 245 8.32 2.08 -1.88
CA LEU A 245 7.15 2.85 -1.41
C LEU A 245 7.18 4.32 -1.90
N PRO A 246 8.32 5.06 -1.84
CA PRO A 246 8.38 6.41 -2.39
C PRO A 246 8.13 6.46 -3.90
N GLU A 247 8.59 5.44 -4.64
CA GLU A 247 8.34 5.31 -6.07
C GLU A 247 6.83 5.17 -6.34
N ARG A 248 6.14 4.25 -5.64
CA ARG A 248 4.68 4.08 -5.79
C ARG A 248 3.89 5.30 -5.35
N LEU A 249 4.29 5.99 -4.28
CA LEU A 249 3.68 7.26 -3.88
C LEU A 249 3.85 8.34 -4.96
N GLY A 250 5.04 8.44 -5.56
CA GLY A 250 5.34 9.35 -6.66
C GLY A 250 4.52 9.03 -7.90
N LEU A 251 4.51 7.76 -8.32
CA LEU A 251 3.74 7.27 -9.47
C LEU A 251 2.24 7.49 -9.28
N PHE A 252 1.67 7.09 -8.14
CA PHE A 252 0.26 7.29 -7.85
C PHE A 252 -0.13 8.77 -7.88
N THR A 253 0.70 9.64 -7.29
CA THR A 253 0.50 11.09 -7.35
C THR A 253 0.56 11.62 -8.78
N LEU A 254 1.53 11.17 -9.58
CA LEU A 254 1.65 11.54 -10.99
C LEU A 254 0.42 11.12 -11.81
N ILE A 255 -0.11 9.91 -11.57
CA ILE A 255 -1.31 9.42 -12.27
C ILE A 255 -2.54 10.27 -11.87
N ILE A 256 -2.71 10.60 -10.59
CA ILE A 256 -3.79 11.49 -10.13
C ILE A 256 -3.69 12.89 -10.75
N LEU A 257 -2.47 13.45 -10.82
CA LEU A 257 -2.24 14.73 -11.48
C LEU A 257 -2.56 14.65 -12.97
N GLY A 258 -2.20 13.54 -13.63
CA GLY A 258 -2.55 13.27 -15.02
C GLY A 258 -4.06 13.29 -15.26
N GLU A 259 -4.83 12.65 -14.38
CA GLU A 259 -6.29 12.67 -14.45
C GLU A 259 -6.88 14.08 -14.28
N SER A 260 -6.31 14.86 -13.37
CA SER A 260 -6.72 16.26 -13.17
C SER A 260 -6.44 17.12 -14.41
N VAL A 261 -5.32 16.87 -15.11
CA VAL A 261 -4.97 17.54 -16.37
C VAL A 261 -5.89 17.11 -17.51
N MET A 262 -6.29 15.83 -17.58
CA MET A 262 -7.29 15.36 -18.56
C MET A 262 -8.60 16.14 -18.45
N GLY A 263 -9.06 16.44 -17.23
CA GLY A 263 -10.23 17.30 -17.02
C GLY A 263 -10.09 18.70 -17.62
N ILE A 264 -8.89 19.30 -17.56
CA ILE A 264 -8.59 20.62 -18.17
C ILE A 264 -8.63 20.51 -19.70
N PHE A 265 -8.07 19.44 -20.26
CA PHE A 265 -8.11 19.22 -21.71
C PHE A 265 -9.53 19.05 -22.23
N MET A 266 -10.38 18.31 -21.52
CA MET A 266 -11.80 18.18 -21.88
C MET A 266 -12.52 19.53 -21.89
N VAL A 267 -12.31 20.35 -20.86
CA VAL A 267 -12.91 21.70 -20.80
C VAL A 267 -12.39 22.59 -21.94
N THR A 268 -11.10 22.48 -22.27
CA THR A 268 -10.49 23.27 -23.35
C THR A 268 -11.05 22.85 -24.70
N ASP A 269 -11.18 21.55 -24.95
CA ASP A 269 -11.79 21.00 -26.17
C ASP A 269 -13.24 21.50 -26.34
N ASP A 270 -14.03 21.44 -25.27
CA ASP A 270 -15.40 21.96 -25.27
C ASP A 270 -15.49 23.46 -25.54
N LEU A 271 -14.54 24.25 -25.02
CA LEU A 271 -14.47 25.70 -25.26
C LEU A 271 -14.06 26.04 -26.69
N VAL A 272 -13.12 25.28 -27.27
CA VAL A 272 -12.67 25.46 -28.66
C VAL A 272 -13.77 25.06 -29.64
N ASP A 273 -14.53 24.01 -29.34
CA ASP A 273 -15.67 23.58 -30.15
C ASP A 273 -16.95 24.41 -29.90
N ALA A 274 -16.99 25.26 -28.87
CA ALA A 274 -18.17 26.06 -28.52
C ALA A 274 -18.70 26.95 -29.67
N PRO A 275 -17.86 27.69 -30.43
CA PRO A 275 -18.33 28.49 -31.57
C PRO A 275 -19.05 27.64 -32.63
N ARG A 276 -18.51 26.45 -32.94
CA ARG A 276 -19.11 25.49 -33.87
C ARG A 276 -20.44 24.95 -33.35
N LYS A 277 -20.49 24.56 -32.07
CA LYS A 277 -21.72 24.06 -31.41
C LYS A 277 -22.80 25.15 -31.34
N LEU A 278 -22.42 26.41 -31.27
CA LEU A 278 -23.32 27.56 -31.18
C LEU A 278 -23.65 28.18 -32.56
N GLY A 279 -23.04 27.71 -33.66
CA GLY A 279 -23.31 28.17 -35.03
C GLY A 279 -22.70 29.53 -35.40
N TRP A 280 -21.65 29.97 -34.69
CA TRP A 280 -20.98 31.27 -34.92
C TRP A 280 -20.03 31.25 -36.12
N ASP A 281 -19.77 30.07 -36.66
CA ASP A 281 -18.99 29.77 -37.84
C ASP A 281 -19.72 30.07 -39.17
N ASN A 282 -21.01 30.44 -39.11
CA ASN A 282 -21.83 30.85 -40.25
C ASN A 282 -22.14 32.37 -40.30
N LEU A 283 -21.50 33.18 -39.45
CA LEU A 283 -21.60 34.66 -39.42
C LEU A 283 -20.31 35.28 -39.95
#